data_AF-A0A0C2ZLS2-F1
#
_entry.id   AF-A0A0C2ZLS2-F1
#
_cell.length_a   1.000
_cell.length_b   1.000
_cell.length_c   1.000
_cell.angle_alpha   90.00
_cell.angle_beta   90.00
_cell.angle_gamma   90.00
#
_symmetry.space_group_name_H-M   'P 1'
#
loop_
_entity.id
_entity.type
_entity.pdbx_description
1 polymer ?
#
loop_
_entity_poly.entity_id
_entity_poly.type
_entity_poly.pdbx_seq_one_letter_code
_entity_poly.pdbx_strand_id
1 'polypeptide(L)' 'MRKLIKPLKSEEQLHEILKVKLTKKEFKILNNWAKNEVLADLLMKLNIDEERYGVIASTLIKKLNQEKLKQLIMIN' A
#
# COMPACT_ATOMS: atom_id res chain seq x y z
N MET A 1 -9.76 -31.60 5.14
CA MET A 1 -9.85 -30.13 5.34
C MET A 1 -8.99 -29.43 4.29
N ARG A 2 -9.57 -28.77 3.29
CA ARG A 2 -8.78 -27.91 2.38
C ARG A 2 -8.48 -26.60 3.10
N LYS A 3 -7.28 -26.48 3.69
CA LYS A 3 -6.77 -25.16 4.10
C LYS A 3 -6.52 -24.37 2.81
N LEU A 4 -7.52 -23.61 2.37
CA LEU A 4 -7.41 -22.65 1.25
C LEU A 4 -6.74 -21.36 1.74
N ILE A 5 -5.60 -21.50 2.43
CA ILE A 5 -4.77 -20.36 2.79
C ILE A 5 -3.75 -20.27 1.65
N LYS A 6 -3.95 -19.32 0.73
CA LYS A 6 -2.88 -18.99 -0.23
C LYS A 6 -1.66 -18.55 0.59
N PRO A 7 -0.47 -19.13 0.35
CA PRO A 7 0.72 -18.67 1.04
C PRO A 7 0.91 -17.17 0.78
N LEU A 8 1.32 -16.44 1.80
CA LEU A 8 1.71 -15.05 1.65
C LEU A 8 2.77 -14.96 0.56
N LYS A 9 2.69 -13.92 -0.28
CA LYS A 9 3.71 -13.65 -1.28
C LYS A 9 5.05 -13.41 -0.58
N SER A 10 6.16 -13.78 -1.22
CA SER A 10 7.47 -13.31 -0.75
C SER A 10 7.51 -11.79 -0.80
N GLU A 11 8.42 -11.19 -0.03
CA GLU A 11 8.60 -9.73 -0.03
C GLU A 11 8.87 -9.20 -1.43
N GLU A 12 9.70 -9.89 -2.21
CA GLU A 12 10.02 -9.52 -3.60
C GLU A 12 8.78 -9.58 -4.51
N GLN A 13 7.98 -10.65 -4.39
CA GLN A 13 6.74 -10.80 -5.15
C GLN A 13 5.72 -9.72 -4.77
N LEU A 14 5.61 -9.42 -3.47
CA LEU A 14 4.72 -8.37 -2.98
C LEU A 14 5.16 -7.01 -3.50
N HIS A 15 6.47 -6.73 -3.49
CA HIS A 15 7.05 -5.49 -3.99
C HIS A 15 6.73 -5.24 -5.46
N GLU A 16 6.90 -6.25 -6.32
CA GLU A 16 6.59 -6.14 -7.75
C GLU A 16 5.09 -5.96 -8.00
N ILE A 17 4.23 -6.68 -7.25
CA ILE A 17 2.78 -6.50 -7.34
C ILE A 17 2.38 -5.07 -6.95
N LEU A 18 2.95 -4.55 -5.85
CA LEU A 18 2.65 -3.20 -5.35
C LEU A 18 3.09 -2.12 -6.34
N LYS A 19 4.24 -2.27 -7.01
CA LYS A 19 4.66 -1.35 -8.08
C LYS A 19 3.69 -1.28 -9.26
N VAL A 20 3.01 -2.38 -9.57
CA VAL A 20 2.01 -2.43 -10.65
C VAL A 20 0.66 -1.85 -10.19
N LYS A 21 0.27 -2.10 -8.94
CA LYS A 21 -1.05 -1.72 -8.40
C LYS A 21 -1.12 -0.28 -7.87
N LEU A 22 0.01 0.28 -7.44
CA LEU A 22 0.11 1.59 -6.83
C LEU A 22 0.82 2.57 -7.76
N THR A 23 0.38 3.82 -7.74
CA THR A 23 1.14 4.92 -8.32
C THR A 23 2.44 5.13 -7.55
N LYS A 24 3.43 5.80 -8.16
CA LYS A 24 4.71 6.13 -7.50
C LYS A 24 4.54 6.87 -6.17
N LYS A 25 3.55 7.78 -6.05
CA LYS A 25 3.28 8.53 -4.81
C LYS A 25 2.67 7.64 -3.73
N GLU A 26 1.68 6.83 -4.09
CA GLU A 26 1.08 5.84 -3.18
C GLU A 26 2.14 4.84 -2.67
N PHE A 27 2.99 4.33 -3.56
CA PHE A 27 4.04 3.39 -3.20
C PHE A 27 5.08 4.01 -2.25
N LYS A 28 5.46 5.28 -2.46
CA LYS A 28 6.36 6.01 -1.55
C LYS A 28 5.72 6.26 -0.18
N ILE A 29 4.43 6.61 -0.14
CA ILE A 29 3.68 6.77 1.11
C ILE A 29 3.62 5.45 1.88
N LEU A 30 3.31 4.33 1.21
CA LEU A 30 3.29 3.01 1.82
C LEU A 30 4.64 2.63 2.43
N ASN A 31 5.74 2.89 1.71
CA ASN A 31 7.09 2.64 2.22
C ASN A 31 7.45 3.50 3.42
N ASN A 32 7.04 4.77 3.43
CA ASN A 32 7.26 5.68 4.56
C ASN A 32 6.53 5.16 5.82
N TRP A 33 5.29 4.67 5.67
CA TRP A 33 4.55 4.02 6.77
C TRP A 33 5.25 2.76 7.27
N ALA A 34 5.69 1.88 6.36
CA ALA A 34 6.37 0.64 6.73
C ALA A 34 7.69 0.89 7.48
N LYS A 35 8.36 2.01 7.20
CA LYS A 35 9.63 2.40 7.82
C LYS A 35 9.47 3.33 9.03
N ASN A 36 8.25 3.76 9.35
CA ASN A 36 7.97 4.78 10.38
C ASN A 36 8.83 6.04 10.21
N GLU A 37 9.05 6.47 8.96
CA GLU A 37 9.80 7.69 8.64
C GLU A 37 8.96 8.95 8.91
N VAL A 38 9.63 10.10 9.10
CA VAL A 38 8.97 11.39 9.37
C VAL A 38 8.13 11.85 8.17
N LEU A 39 6.87 12.23 8.41
CA LEU A 39 5.95 12.66 7.36
C LEU A 39 6.42 13.93 6.66
N ALA A 40 6.95 14.92 7.40
CA ALA A 40 7.42 16.18 6.83
C ALA A 40 8.49 15.97 5.73
N ASP A 41 9.43 15.05 5.95
CA ASP A 41 10.46 14.69 4.97
C ASP A 41 9.86 14.06 3.71
N LEU A 42 8.82 13.24 3.88
CA LEU A 42 8.10 12.64 2.76
C LEU A 42 7.37 13.71 1.94
N LEU A 43 6.66 14.63 2.59
CA LEU A 43 5.95 15.72 1.92
C LEU A 43 6.92 16.58 1.10
N MET A 44 8.08 16.92 1.67
CA MET A 44 9.15 17.65 0.98
C MET A 44 9.69 16.85 -0.22
N LYS A 45 10.03 15.56 -0.04
CA LYS A 45 10.52 14.67 -1.12
C LYS A 45 9.49 14.47 -2.25
N LEU A 46 8.20 14.51 -1.93
CA LEU A 46 7.11 14.34 -2.89
C LEU A 46 6.63 15.66 -3.50
N ASN A 47 7.08 16.79 -2.95
CA ASN A 47 6.62 18.13 -3.27
C ASN A 47 5.08 18.22 -3.25
N ILE A 48 4.49 17.86 -2.11
CA ILE A 48 3.04 17.93 -1.86
C ILE A 48 2.77 18.50 -0.48
N ASP A 49 1.59 19.12 -0.32
CA ASP A 49 1.06 19.55 0.97
C ASP A 49 0.30 18.43 1.70
N GLU A 50 -0.16 18.74 2.91
CA GLU A 50 -0.91 17.82 3.77
C GLU A 50 -2.29 17.46 3.18
N GLU A 51 -2.95 18.40 2.50
CA GLU A 51 -4.25 18.15 1.87
C GLU A 51 -4.10 17.10 0.76
N ARG A 52 -3.12 17.31 -0.14
CA ARG A 52 -2.84 16.38 -1.22
C ARG A 52 -2.37 15.04 -0.70
N TYR A 53 -1.58 15.03 0.38
CA TYR A 53 -1.23 13.79 1.07
C TYR A 53 -2.46 13.05 1.58
N GLY A 54 -3.39 13.74 2.26
CA GLY A 54 -4.62 13.16 2.79
C GLY A 54 -5.47 12.49 1.72
N VAL A 55 -5.60 13.13 0.55
CA VAL A 55 -6.30 12.56 -0.61
C VAL A 55 -5.63 11.25 -1.07
N ILE A 56 -4.30 11.26 -1.26
CA ILE A 56 -3.57 10.08 -1.73
C ILE A 56 -3.60 8.95 -0.68
N ALA A 57 -3.40 9.28 0.59
CA ALA A 57 -3.45 8.34 1.70
C ALA A 57 -4.82 7.67 1.82
N SER A 58 -5.91 8.43 1.70
CA SER A 58 -7.27 7.90 1.71
C SER A 58 -7.52 6.92 0.56
N THR A 59 -7.07 7.26 -0.65
CA THR A 59 -7.15 6.35 -1.81
C THR A 59 -6.32 5.09 -1.59
N LEU A 60 -5.10 5.21 -1.06
CA LEU A 60 -4.23 4.08 -0.76
C LEU A 60 -4.87 3.13 0.27
N ILE A 61 -5.42 3.67 1.37
CA ILE A 61 -6.10 2.89 2.42
C ILE A 61 -7.26 2.08 1.81
N LYS A 62 -8.07 2.70 0.95
CA LYS A 62 -9.18 2.00 0.27
C LYS A 62 -8.68 0.82 -0.58
N LYS A 63 -7.59 0.99 -1.33
CA LYS A 63 -6.97 -0.09 -2.12
C LYS A 63 -6.47 -1.23 -1.24
N LEU A 64 -5.76 -0.91 -0.16
CA LEU A 64 -5.24 -1.92 0.78
C LEU A 64 -6.38 -2.69 1.47
N ASN A 65 -7.44 -1.99 1.88
CA ASN A 65 -8.62 -2.62 2.48
C ASN A 65 -9.36 -3.50 1.47
N GLN A 66 -9.44 -3.11 0.20
CA GLN A 66 -10.02 -3.95 -0.85
C GLN A 66 -9.24 -5.26 -1.01
N GLU A 67 -7.90 -5.21 -1.05
CA GLU A 67 -7.08 -6.42 -1.15
C GLU A 67 -7.16 -7.28 0.13
N LYS A 68 -7.19 -6.65 1.32
CA LYS A 68 -7.44 -7.35 2.59
C LYS A 68 -8.80 -8.07 2.57
N LEU A 69 -9.85 -7.40 2.11
CA LEU A 69 -11.18 -8.00 2.01
C LEU A 69 -11.18 -9.18 1.03
N LYS A 70 -10.62 -9.03 -0.16
CA LYS A 70 -10.46 -10.11 -1.16
C LYS A 70 -9.77 -11.35 -0.58
N GLN A 71 -8.71 -11.15 0.20
CA GLN A 71 -8.03 -12.24 0.90
C GLN A 71 -8.92 -12.93 1.93
N LEU A 72 -9.67 -12.15 2.74
CA LEU A 72 -10.57 -12.69 3.76
C LEU A 72 -11.73 -13.48 3.15
N ILE A 73 -12.29 -13.01 2.02
CA ILE A 73 -13.42 -13.66 1.34
C ILE A 73 -12.97 -14.64 0.23
N MET A 74 -11.66 -14.87 0.09
CA MET A 74 -11.03 -15.78 -0.89
C MET A 74 -11.38 -15.48 -2.36
N ILE A 75 -11.75 -14.25 -2.70
CA ILE A 75 -12.08 -13.84 -4.08
C ILE A 75 -10.85 -13.25 -4.74
N ASN A 76 -10.45 -13.81 -5.89
CA ASN A 76 -9.39 -13.26 -6.73
C ASN A 76 -9.66 -13.52 -8.21
#